data_AF-X0WFR6-F1
#
_entry.id   AF-X0WFR6-F1
#
_cell.length_a   1.000
_cell.length_b   1.000
_cell.length_c   1.000
_cell.angle_alpha   90.00
_cell.angle_beta   90.00
_cell.angle_gamma   90.00
#
_symmetry.space_group_name_H-M   'P 1'
#
loop_
_entity.id
_entity.type
_entity.pdbx_description
1 polymer ?
#
loop_
_entity_poly.entity_id
_entity_poly.type
_entity_poly.pdbx_seq_one_letter_code
_entity_poly.pdbx_strand_id
1 'polypeptide(L)'
;LRREIARSLIQSERQRDLSDSELTQVELRLLERLRREFASEMRWLEGGREQGWSHFYGADFRGLLEFSEGKRAELWETLWLNAGAKFGQHFYLYGRFVFDRRLAHDTTYTGKVWRGLTALTDRAGFCLAYGKLRLQMGRERYVWGVSRIESLVFSSEAFPIDQGHLDLTLGPLRFSSFAASLSAERIIPANEGATQYVNRYFSGHRVDLDIGNALHVGLSETVIYGGPGRSLELYYLNPLVWYHVAQLNEN
;
A
#
# COMPACT_ATOMS: atom_id res chain seq x y z
N LEU A 1 7.83 -1.59 0.76
CA LEU A 1 7.74 -1.28 2.20
C LEU A 1 8.03 -2.46 3.14
N ARG A 2 7.15 -3.44 3.41
CA ARG A 2 7.43 -4.55 4.37
C ARG A 2 8.73 -5.31 4.08
N ARG A 3 9.00 -5.57 2.79
CA ARG A 3 10.24 -6.21 2.34
C ARG A 3 11.49 -5.32 2.46
N GLU A 4 11.35 -4.01 2.30
CA GLU A 4 12.45 -3.05 2.53
C GLU A 4 12.75 -2.96 4.03
N ILE A 5 11.72 -2.98 4.87
CA ILE A 5 11.86 -3.06 6.33
C ILE A 5 12.55 -4.38 6.71
N ALA A 6 12.08 -5.52 6.20
CA ALA A 6 12.73 -6.81 6.43
C ALA A 6 14.18 -6.85 5.91
N ARG A 7 14.48 -6.28 4.73
CA ARG A 7 15.86 -6.14 4.22
C ARG A 7 16.72 -5.23 5.11
N SER A 8 16.17 -4.11 5.56
CA SER A 8 16.83 -3.17 6.46
C SER A 8 17.12 -3.83 7.81
N LEU A 9 16.19 -4.65 8.32
CA LEU A 9 16.37 -5.44 9.53
C LEU A 9 17.50 -6.47 9.35
N ILE A 10 17.51 -7.23 8.26
CA ILE A 10 18.61 -8.17 7.95
C ILE A 10 19.96 -7.45 7.82
N GLN A 11 19.99 -6.30 7.13
CA GLN A 11 21.21 -5.52 6.96
C GLN A 11 21.72 -4.98 8.31
N SER A 12 20.80 -4.56 9.18
CA SER A 12 21.14 -4.17 10.56
C SER A 12 21.66 -5.35 11.39
N GLU A 13 21.15 -6.58 11.17
CA GLU A 13 21.64 -7.78 11.87
C GLU A 13 23.05 -8.19 11.45
N ARG A 14 23.41 -7.99 10.19
CA ARG A 14 24.78 -8.26 9.72
C ARG A 14 25.80 -7.22 10.20
N GLN A 15 25.34 -6.04 10.60
CA GLN A 15 26.16 -4.99 11.22
C GLN A 15 26.19 -5.09 12.75
N ARG A 16 25.41 -6.02 13.35
CA ARG A 16 25.07 -6.03 14.79
C ARG A 16 26.07 -6.67 15.75
N ASP A 17 27.20 -7.20 15.28
CA ASP A 17 28.23 -7.69 16.22
C ASP A 17 28.92 -6.55 17.02
N LEU A 18 28.62 -5.27 16.75
CA LEU A 18 29.28 -4.13 17.41
C LEU A 18 28.34 -3.06 18.03
N SER A 19 27.00 -3.16 17.94
CA SER A 19 26.11 -1.99 18.13
C SER A 19 24.94 -2.16 19.12
N ASP A 20 24.85 -3.27 19.87
CA ASP A 20 23.74 -3.46 20.84
C ASP A 20 23.93 -2.69 22.17
N SER A 21 25.09 -2.04 22.40
CA SER A 21 25.38 -1.30 23.63
C SER A 21 24.80 0.13 23.69
N GLU A 22 24.28 0.65 22.58
CA GLU A 22 23.83 2.05 22.46
C GLU A 22 22.29 2.22 22.42
N LEU A 23 21.53 1.13 22.37
CA LEU A 23 20.06 1.17 22.25
C LEU A 23 19.37 1.17 23.61
N THR A 24 18.33 2.00 23.75
CA THR A 24 17.49 2.02 24.96
C THR A 24 16.61 0.77 25.04
N GLN A 25 16.15 0.43 26.25
CA GLN A 25 15.25 -0.72 26.49
C GLN A 25 13.94 -0.65 25.69
N VAL A 26 13.45 0.56 25.41
CA VAL A 26 12.25 0.77 24.59
C VAL A 26 12.53 0.47 23.11
N GLU A 27 13.67 0.95 22.59
CA GLU A 27 14.09 0.71 21.22
C GLU A 27 14.36 -0.78 20.97
N LEU A 28 15.01 -1.46 21.90
CA LEU A 28 15.21 -2.92 21.86
C LEU A 28 13.87 -3.66 21.78
N ARG A 29 12.89 -3.27 22.61
CA ARG A 29 11.55 -3.89 22.61
C ARG A 29 10.80 -3.64 21.29
N LEU A 30 10.90 -2.44 20.73
CA LEU A 30 10.31 -2.10 19.42
C LEU A 30 10.97 -2.89 18.30
N LEU A 31 12.29 -3.01 18.34
CA LEU A 31 13.08 -3.76 17.37
C LEU A 31 12.77 -5.26 17.42
N GLU A 32 12.64 -5.85 18.61
CA GLU A 32 12.19 -7.23 18.79
C GLU A 32 10.76 -7.45 18.28
N ARG A 33 9.88 -6.46 18.46
CA ARG A 33 8.51 -6.51 17.94
C ARG A 33 8.52 -6.49 16.40
N LEU A 34 9.30 -5.61 15.79
CA LEU A 34 9.51 -5.58 14.34
C LEU A 34 10.10 -6.90 13.85
N ARG A 35 11.16 -7.41 14.48
CA ARG A 35 11.76 -8.71 14.13
C ARG A 35 10.73 -9.84 14.14
N ARG A 36 9.87 -9.91 15.16
CA ARG A 36 8.80 -10.91 15.23
C ARG A 36 7.78 -10.72 14.12
N GLU A 37 7.35 -9.49 13.87
CA GLU A 37 6.38 -9.16 12.81
C GLU A 37 6.91 -9.47 11.41
N PHE A 38 8.23 -9.34 11.20
CA PHE A 38 8.89 -9.55 9.91
C PHE A 38 9.67 -10.87 9.83
N ALA A 39 9.54 -11.77 10.81
CA ALA A 39 10.35 -12.98 10.90
C ALA A 39 10.13 -13.93 9.72
N SER A 40 8.92 -13.94 9.14
CA SER A 40 8.62 -14.75 7.95
C SER A 40 9.27 -14.16 6.69
N GLU A 41 9.22 -12.84 6.54
CA GLU A 41 9.79 -12.09 5.43
C GLU A 41 11.32 -12.08 5.48
N MET A 42 11.91 -12.01 6.67
CA MET A 42 13.36 -12.07 6.86
C MET A 42 13.92 -13.44 6.49
N ARG A 43 13.33 -14.52 7.02
CA ARG A 43 13.72 -15.90 6.67
C ARG A 43 13.60 -16.17 5.16
N TRP A 44 12.55 -15.64 4.54
CA TRP A 44 12.35 -15.73 3.09
C TRP A 44 13.38 -14.94 2.27
N LEU A 45 13.82 -13.78 2.75
CA LEU A 45 14.87 -12.97 2.11
C LEU A 45 16.26 -13.57 2.25
N GLU A 46 16.57 -14.17 3.39
CA GLU A 46 17.86 -14.79 3.66
C GLU A 46 18.04 -16.16 2.99
N GLY A 47 16.98 -16.96 2.92
CA GLY A 47 17.00 -18.26 2.21
C GLY A 47 17.01 -18.16 0.69
N GLY A 48 16.77 -16.97 0.11
CA GLY A 48 16.54 -16.78 -1.33
C GLY A 48 17.78 -16.59 -2.21
N ARG A 49 18.96 -17.13 -1.82
CA ARG A 49 20.20 -17.04 -2.61
C ARG A 49 20.33 -18.09 -3.72
N GLU A 50 19.47 -19.10 -3.75
CA GLU A 50 19.47 -20.11 -4.82
C GLU A 50 18.48 -19.77 -5.94
N GLN A 51 18.85 -20.13 -7.18
CA GLN A 51 18.00 -19.99 -8.37
C GLN A 51 16.79 -20.94 -8.27
N GLY A 52 15.75 -20.51 -7.56
CA GLY A 52 14.54 -21.30 -7.33
C GLY A 52 13.30 -20.45 -7.05
N TRP A 53 12.16 -21.14 -6.89
CA TRP A 53 10.93 -20.53 -6.37
C TRP A 53 10.94 -20.63 -4.84
N SER A 54 10.42 -19.61 -4.17
CA SER A 54 10.25 -19.65 -2.71
C SER A 54 8.88 -19.11 -2.34
N HIS A 55 8.24 -19.69 -1.34
CA HIS A 55 6.92 -19.27 -0.88
C HIS A 55 6.96 -18.91 0.60
N PHE A 56 6.00 -18.12 1.06
CA PHE A 56 5.78 -17.84 2.46
C PHE A 56 4.28 -17.82 2.75
N TYR A 57 3.95 -18.20 3.99
CA TYR A 57 2.63 -18.08 4.57
C TYR A 57 2.80 -17.55 5.99
N GLY A 58 1.92 -16.67 6.41
CA GLY A 58 1.95 -16.08 7.75
C GLY A 58 0.54 -15.74 8.21
N ALA A 59 0.33 -15.78 9.51
CA ALA A 59 -0.91 -15.32 10.13
C ALA A 59 -0.54 -14.43 11.32
N ASP A 60 -1.14 -13.25 11.37
CA ASP A 60 -1.00 -12.31 12.48
C ASP A 60 -2.36 -12.08 13.13
N PHE A 61 -2.40 -12.00 14.45
CA PHE A 61 -3.61 -11.72 15.20
C PHE A 61 -3.39 -10.53 16.14
N ARG A 62 -4.36 -9.63 16.21
CA ARG A 62 -4.35 -8.49 17.11
C ARG A 62 -5.71 -8.34 17.78
N GLY A 63 -5.69 -8.31 19.10
CA GLY A 63 -6.79 -7.79 19.91
C GLY A 63 -6.52 -6.32 20.24
N LEU A 64 -7.52 -5.46 20.07
CA LEU A 64 -7.51 -4.07 20.49
C LEU A 64 -8.68 -3.83 21.44
N LEU A 65 -8.39 -3.32 22.63
CA LEU A 65 -9.41 -2.91 23.59
C LEU A 65 -9.64 -1.41 23.43
N GLU A 66 -10.88 -1.03 23.10
CA GLU A 66 -11.28 0.36 22.99
C GLU A 66 -12.13 0.76 24.20
N PHE A 67 -11.69 1.81 24.89
CA PHE A 67 -12.39 2.38 26.05
C PHE A 67 -13.05 3.68 25.62
N SER A 68 -14.38 3.71 25.72
CA SER A 68 -15.17 4.93 25.52
C SER A 68 -15.80 5.34 26.84
N GLU A 69 -15.75 6.64 27.14
CA GLU A 69 -16.33 7.19 28.37
C GLU A 69 -17.82 6.82 28.47
N GLY A 70 -18.23 6.24 29.60
CA GLY A 70 -19.61 5.78 29.84
C GLY A 70 -20.03 4.47 29.15
N LYS A 71 -19.13 3.78 28.42
CA LYS A 71 -19.42 2.47 27.79
C LYS A 71 -18.52 1.36 28.31
N ARG A 72 -18.97 0.11 28.20
CA ARG A 72 -18.12 -1.07 28.47
C ARG A 72 -17.01 -1.13 27.42
N ALA A 73 -15.83 -1.58 27.85
CA ALA A 73 -14.70 -1.82 26.96
C ALA A 73 -15.11 -2.82 25.86
N GLU A 74 -14.91 -2.43 24.60
CA GLU A 74 -15.16 -3.30 23.45
C GLU A 74 -13.84 -3.90 22.98
N LEU A 75 -13.83 -5.23 22.81
CA LEU A 75 -12.69 -5.95 22.25
C LEU A 75 -12.90 -6.12 20.75
N TRP A 76 -11.99 -5.51 19.99
CA TRP A 76 -11.90 -5.67 18.55
C TRP A 76 -10.82 -6.68 18.21
N GLU A 77 -11.17 -7.66 17.40
CA GLU A 77 -10.27 -8.71 16.95
C GLU A 77 -10.03 -8.56 15.45
N THR A 78 -8.76 -8.56 15.06
CA THR A 78 -8.34 -8.52 13.67
C THR A 78 -7.36 -9.65 13.39
N LEU A 79 -7.63 -10.41 12.33
CA LEU A 79 -6.78 -11.50 11.84
C LEU A 79 -6.27 -11.15 10.45
N TRP A 80 -4.96 -11.14 10.26
CA TRP A 80 -4.31 -11.02 8.96
C TRP A 80 -3.81 -12.39 8.52
N LEU A 81 -4.21 -12.82 7.32
CA LEU A 81 -3.65 -13.97 6.65
C LEU A 81 -2.81 -13.49 5.47
N ASN A 82 -1.55 -13.88 5.43
CA ASN A 82 -0.57 -13.48 4.44
C ASN A 82 -0.08 -14.71 3.68
N ALA A 83 0.03 -14.60 2.36
CA ALA A 83 0.66 -15.59 1.52
C ALA A 83 1.44 -14.91 0.41
N GLY A 84 2.51 -15.53 -0.06
CA GLY A 84 3.20 -15.03 -1.23
C GLY A 84 4.20 -16.02 -1.80
N ALA A 85 4.60 -15.76 -3.04
CA ALA A 85 5.56 -16.57 -3.76
C ALA A 85 6.53 -15.69 -4.52
N LYS A 86 7.78 -16.14 -4.62
CA LYS A 86 8.86 -15.56 -5.39
C LYS A 86 9.24 -16.52 -6.48
N PHE A 87 9.44 -16.00 -7.67
CA PHE A 87 9.95 -16.78 -8.79
C PHE A 87 11.22 -16.10 -9.29
N GLY A 88 12.36 -16.72 -8.98
CA GLY A 88 13.69 -16.17 -9.29
C GLY A 88 13.98 -14.87 -8.54
N GLN A 89 14.54 -13.88 -9.23
CA GLN A 89 14.92 -12.59 -8.62
C GLN A 89 13.96 -11.45 -8.94
N HIS A 90 13.10 -11.62 -9.95
CA HIS A 90 12.37 -10.51 -10.55
C HIS A 90 10.86 -10.57 -10.30
N PHE A 91 10.26 -11.75 -10.12
CA PHE A 91 8.80 -11.87 -10.03
C PHE A 91 8.33 -12.30 -8.63
N TYR A 92 7.26 -11.65 -8.18
CA TYR A 92 6.69 -11.82 -6.85
C TYR A 92 5.17 -11.83 -6.93
N LEU A 93 4.54 -12.77 -6.24
CA LEU A 93 3.11 -12.82 -5.96
C LEU A 93 2.90 -12.61 -4.47
N TYR A 94 1.85 -11.88 -4.11
CA TYR A 94 1.50 -11.65 -2.71
C TYR A 94 -0.02 -11.52 -2.56
N GLY A 95 -0.49 -11.94 -1.39
CA GLY A 95 -1.87 -11.85 -0.96
C GLY A 95 -1.93 -11.63 0.54
N ARG A 96 -2.82 -10.73 0.96
CA ARG A 96 -3.12 -10.41 2.34
C ARG A 96 -4.63 -10.25 2.48
N PHE A 97 -5.20 -11.09 3.31
CA PHE A 97 -6.62 -11.07 3.67
C PHE A 97 -6.75 -10.65 5.13
N VAL A 98 -7.73 -9.81 5.41
CA VAL A 98 -7.99 -9.27 6.74
C VAL A 98 -9.39 -9.62 7.14
N PHE A 99 -9.53 -10.25 8.29
CA PHE A 99 -10.81 -10.49 8.93
C PHE A 99 -10.90 -9.54 10.12
N ASP A 100 -11.90 -8.67 10.08
CA ASP A 100 -12.07 -7.62 11.08
C ASP A 100 -13.54 -7.49 11.47
N ARG A 101 -13.79 -7.37 12.78
CA ARG A 101 -15.13 -7.08 13.31
C ARG A 101 -15.42 -5.59 13.38
N ARG A 102 -14.39 -4.73 13.50
CA ARG A 102 -14.56 -3.29 13.60
C ARG A 102 -15.16 -2.70 12.32
N LEU A 103 -14.63 -3.13 11.17
CA LEU A 103 -15.12 -2.76 9.83
C LEU A 103 -16.62 -3.09 9.62
N ALA A 104 -17.20 -4.03 10.38
CA ALA A 104 -18.64 -4.32 10.31
C ALA A 104 -19.51 -3.16 10.82
N HIS A 105 -18.94 -2.28 11.63
CA HIS A 105 -19.60 -1.14 12.25
C HIS A 105 -19.23 0.20 11.59
N ASP A 106 -18.38 0.18 10.57
CA ASP A 106 -17.98 1.37 9.81
C ASP A 106 -19.02 1.69 8.72
N THR A 107 -19.55 2.91 8.72
CA THR A 107 -20.56 3.38 7.76
C THR A 107 -19.99 3.58 6.35
N THR A 108 -18.66 3.65 6.21
CA THR A 108 -17.97 3.79 4.92
C THR A 108 -17.62 2.45 4.27
N TYR A 109 -17.77 1.34 5.02
CA TYR A 109 -17.54 0.01 4.48
C TYR A 109 -18.71 -0.42 3.58
N THR A 110 -18.41 -0.60 2.30
CA THR A 110 -19.40 -0.99 1.28
C THR A 110 -19.44 -2.50 1.00
N GLY A 111 -18.58 -3.27 1.69
CA GLY A 111 -18.49 -4.72 1.50
C GLY A 111 -19.55 -5.51 2.27
N LYS A 112 -19.59 -6.82 2.04
CA LYS A 112 -20.52 -7.72 2.71
C LYS A 112 -20.09 -7.93 4.17
N VAL A 113 -21.04 -7.79 5.09
CA VAL A 113 -20.90 -8.18 6.50
C VAL A 113 -21.56 -9.54 6.68
N TRP A 114 -20.86 -10.52 7.25
CA TRP A 114 -21.42 -11.84 7.55
C TRP A 114 -21.31 -12.11 9.05
N ARG A 115 -22.46 -12.18 9.73
CA ARG A 115 -22.55 -12.45 11.19
C ARG A 115 -21.66 -11.52 12.05
N GLY A 116 -21.55 -10.24 11.67
CA GLY A 116 -20.74 -9.25 12.38
C GLY A 116 -19.22 -9.36 12.12
N LEU A 117 -18.81 -10.15 11.12
CA LEU A 117 -17.46 -10.24 10.62
C LEU A 117 -17.38 -9.67 9.20
N THR A 118 -16.30 -8.94 8.92
CA THR A 118 -15.94 -8.53 7.56
C THR A 118 -14.67 -9.24 7.13
N ALA A 119 -14.55 -9.45 5.82
CA ALA A 119 -13.34 -9.94 5.20
C ALA A 119 -12.96 -8.99 4.05
N LEU A 120 -11.74 -8.47 4.11
CA LEU A 120 -11.20 -7.55 3.11
C LEU A 120 -9.94 -8.16 2.50
N THR A 121 -9.81 -8.07 1.18
CA THR A 121 -8.50 -8.25 0.54
C THR A 121 -7.74 -6.95 0.71
N ASP A 122 -6.87 -6.90 1.72
CA ASP A 122 -6.07 -5.71 2.03
C ASP A 122 -5.01 -5.47 0.95
N ARG A 123 -4.37 -6.56 0.49
CA ARG A 123 -3.38 -6.51 -0.59
C ARG A 123 -3.45 -7.77 -1.41
N ALA A 124 -3.39 -7.67 -2.73
CA ALA A 124 -3.26 -8.84 -3.58
C ALA A 124 -2.74 -8.43 -4.94
N GLY A 125 -1.69 -9.07 -5.43
CA GLY A 125 -1.15 -8.71 -6.73
C GLY A 125 0.17 -9.36 -7.02
N PHE A 126 0.84 -8.78 -8.02
CA PHE A 126 2.17 -9.18 -8.41
C PHE A 126 3.10 -7.98 -8.51
N CYS A 127 4.39 -8.27 -8.40
CA CYS A 127 5.45 -7.29 -8.55
C CYS A 127 6.55 -7.86 -9.45
N LEU A 128 7.00 -7.04 -10.39
CA LEU A 128 8.17 -7.25 -11.22
C LEU A 128 9.24 -6.25 -10.79
N ALA A 129 10.41 -6.71 -10.37
CA ALA A 129 11.50 -5.87 -9.92
C ALA A 129 12.78 -6.19 -10.68
N TYR A 130 13.26 -5.23 -11.47
CA TYR A 130 14.49 -5.31 -12.24
C TYR A 130 15.44 -4.17 -11.84
N GLY A 131 16.34 -4.47 -10.90
CA GLY A 131 17.31 -3.51 -10.38
C GLY A 131 16.64 -2.27 -9.78
N LYS A 132 16.65 -1.19 -10.56
CA LYS A 132 16.12 0.14 -10.19
C LYS A 132 14.65 0.36 -10.55
N LEU A 133 14.08 -0.51 -11.39
CA LEU A 133 12.69 -0.47 -11.84
C LEU A 133 11.85 -1.47 -11.05
N ARG A 134 10.67 -1.04 -10.61
CA ARG A 134 9.65 -1.89 -10.01
C ARG A 134 8.31 -1.59 -10.66
N LEU A 135 7.63 -2.64 -11.12
CA LEU A 135 6.26 -2.58 -11.61
C LEU A 135 5.40 -3.44 -10.70
N GLN A 136 4.27 -2.91 -10.27
CA GLN A 136 3.33 -3.56 -9.37
C GLN A 136 1.94 -3.45 -9.96
N MET A 137 1.15 -4.51 -9.85
CA MET A 137 -0.24 -4.49 -10.30
C MET A 137 -1.09 -5.35 -9.37
N GLY A 138 -2.24 -4.79 -8.99
CA GLY A 138 -3.22 -5.44 -8.15
C GLY A 138 -3.79 -4.49 -7.11
N ARG A 139 -4.34 -5.05 -6.04
CA ARG A 139 -4.91 -4.32 -4.92
C ARG A 139 -3.84 -3.95 -3.90
N GLU A 140 -3.72 -2.67 -3.59
CA GLU A 140 -2.76 -2.18 -2.60
C GLU A 140 -3.22 -0.84 -2.00
N ARG A 141 -2.70 -0.50 -0.83
CA ARG A 141 -2.88 0.82 -0.22
C ARG A 141 -1.79 1.76 -0.71
N TYR A 142 -2.18 2.89 -1.27
CA TYR A 142 -1.23 3.88 -1.78
C TYR A 142 -0.90 4.93 -0.73
N VAL A 143 0.38 5.33 -0.63
CA VAL A 143 0.85 6.38 0.30
C VAL A 143 1.92 7.23 -0.40
N TRP A 144 1.66 8.52 -0.60
CA TRP A 144 2.64 9.54 -1.00
C TRP A 144 2.71 10.59 0.08
N GLY A 145 3.87 10.81 0.67
CA GLY A 145 4.11 11.88 1.63
C GLY A 145 5.55 11.89 2.13
N VAL A 146 5.95 13.00 2.76
CA VAL A 146 7.24 13.12 3.44
C VAL A 146 7.28 12.23 4.69
N SER A 147 6.14 12.07 5.36
CA SER A 147 5.93 11.09 6.42
C SER A 147 5.30 9.81 5.85
N ARG A 148 5.75 8.67 6.37
CA ARG A 148 5.30 7.32 5.95
C ARG A 148 3.99 6.88 6.61
N ILE A 149 3.48 7.69 7.54
CA ILE A 149 2.30 7.39 8.39
C ILE A 149 1.16 8.33 8.03
N GLU A 150 1.46 9.61 7.87
CA GLU A 150 0.48 10.64 7.57
C GLU A 150 0.92 11.40 6.32
N SER A 151 0.04 11.46 5.33
CA SER A 151 0.21 12.39 4.24
C SER A 151 -1.11 13.02 3.84
N LEU A 152 -1.01 14.28 3.43
CA LEU A 152 -2.11 15.09 2.94
C LEU A 152 -2.71 14.54 1.64
N VAL A 153 -1.90 13.83 0.84
CA VAL A 153 -2.37 13.28 -0.44
C VAL A 153 -2.91 11.85 -0.26
N PHE A 154 -2.24 11.02 0.55
CA PHE A 154 -2.67 9.64 0.81
C PHE A 154 -2.34 9.16 2.22
N SER A 155 -3.33 8.57 2.90
CA SER A 155 -3.15 7.95 4.21
C SER A 155 -3.11 6.42 4.12
N SER A 156 -2.36 5.78 5.03
CA SER A 156 -2.38 4.32 5.21
C SER A 156 -3.76 3.78 5.61
N GLU A 157 -4.64 4.65 6.10
CA GLU A 157 -5.98 4.30 6.54
C GLU A 157 -7.00 4.18 5.39
N ALA A 158 -6.66 4.64 4.18
CA ALA A 158 -7.55 4.52 3.03
C ALA A 158 -7.79 3.05 2.63
N PHE A 159 -9.01 2.75 2.17
CA PHE A 159 -9.33 1.43 1.61
C PHE A 159 -8.38 1.08 0.47
N PRO A 160 -8.00 -0.20 0.33
CA PRO A 160 -7.09 -0.62 -0.73
C PRO A 160 -7.76 -0.49 -2.10
N ILE A 161 -6.97 -0.06 -3.08
CA ILE A 161 -7.45 0.30 -4.42
C ILE A 161 -6.77 -0.61 -5.44
N ASP A 162 -7.51 -1.01 -6.47
CA ASP A 162 -6.94 -1.76 -7.59
C ASP A 162 -6.14 -0.79 -8.48
N GLN A 163 -4.83 -1.01 -8.56
CA GLN A 163 -3.90 -0.11 -9.21
C GLN A 163 -2.76 -0.80 -9.93
N GLY A 164 -2.28 -0.17 -11.00
CA GLY A 164 -0.95 -0.36 -11.55
C GLY A 164 -0.01 0.71 -11.00
N HIS A 165 1.21 0.34 -10.66
CA HIS A 165 2.20 1.24 -10.07
C HIS A 165 3.59 0.96 -10.63
N LEU A 166 4.34 2.03 -10.88
CA LEU A 166 5.70 2.04 -11.38
C LEU A 166 6.56 2.84 -10.42
N ASP A 167 7.68 2.25 -9.98
CA ASP A 167 8.75 2.95 -9.26
C ASP A 167 10.05 2.84 -10.06
N LEU A 168 10.80 3.94 -10.14
CA LEU A 168 12.11 4.00 -10.74
C LEU A 168 13.06 4.81 -9.85
N THR A 169 14.18 4.20 -9.44
CA THR A 169 15.17 4.85 -8.57
C THR A 169 16.51 5.05 -9.30
N LEU A 170 16.85 6.29 -9.63
CA LEU A 170 18.07 6.67 -10.33
C LEU A 170 18.97 7.56 -9.44
N GLY A 171 19.64 6.94 -8.47
CA GLY A 171 20.55 7.65 -7.57
C GLY A 171 19.78 8.62 -6.66
N PRO A 172 20.03 9.95 -6.72
CA PRO A 172 19.27 10.92 -5.94
C PRO A 172 17.84 11.13 -6.44
N LEU A 173 17.51 10.70 -7.66
CA LEU A 173 16.20 10.86 -8.25
C LEU A 173 15.34 9.61 -8.05
N ARG A 174 14.10 9.79 -7.60
CA ARG A 174 13.09 8.73 -7.52
C ARG A 174 11.87 9.19 -8.28
N PHE A 175 11.34 8.30 -9.09
CA PHE A 175 10.11 8.53 -9.84
C PHE A 175 9.10 7.46 -9.44
N SER A 176 7.88 7.88 -9.17
CA SER A 176 6.76 6.96 -8.95
C SER A 176 5.55 7.41 -9.74
N SER A 177 4.80 6.46 -10.28
CA SER A 177 3.53 6.74 -10.93
C SER A 177 2.56 5.60 -10.74
N PHE A 178 1.29 5.93 -10.60
CA PHE A 178 0.22 4.96 -10.48
C PHE A 178 -0.97 5.33 -11.35
N ALA A 179 -1.76 4.32 -11.69
CA ALA A 179 -3.09 4.44 -12.21
C ALA A 179 -3.99 3.44 -11.50
N ALA A 180 -5.11 3.91 -10.98
CA ALA A 180 -5.99 3.18 -10.09
C ALA A 180 -7.45 3.32 -10.49
N SER A 181 -8.24 2.28 -10.25
CA SER A 181 -9.70 2.32 -10.38
C SER A 181 -10.30 2.51 -8.99
N LEU A 182 -11.07 3.58 -8.82
CA LEU A 182 -11.80 3.85 -7.59
C LEU A 182 -13.15 3.10 -7.58
N SER A 183 -13.72 2.95 -6.39
CA SER A 183 -15.08 2.43 -6.23
C SER A 183 -16.08 3.31 -6.97
N ALA A 184 -16.95 2.66 -7.74
CA ALA A 184 -17.99 3.33 -8.51
C ALA A 184 -18.92 4.13 -7.59
N GLU A 185 -19.20 5.36 -7.99
CA GLU A 185 -20.08 6.24 -7.25
C GLU A 185 -21.51 6.09 -7.71
N ARG A 186 -22.43 6.02 -6.75
CA ARG A 186 -23.86 5.96 -7.02
C ARG A 186 -24.41 7.38 -7.17
N ILE A 187 -24.85 7.73 -8.37
CA ILE A 187 -25.48 9.01 -8.66
C ILE A 187 -26.97 8.81 -8.98
N ILE A 188 -27.80 9.79 -8.63
CA ILE A 188 -29.22 9.84 -9.01
C ILE A 188 -29.36 11.08 -9.90
N PRO A 189 -29.36 10.91 -11.24
CA PRO A 189 -29.53 12.03 -12.16
C PRO A 189 -30.89 12.69 -11.92
N ALA A 190 -30.90 14.03 -11.87
CA ALA A 190 -32.10 14.82 -11.61
C ALA A 190 -33.24 14.57 -12.63
N ASN A 191 -32.89 14.09 -13.83
CA ASN A 191 -33.83 13.96 -14.96
C ASN A 191 -34.30 12.54 -15.27
N GLU A 192 -33.66 11.49 -14.72
CA GLU A 192 -33.92 10.11 -15.18
C GLU A 192 -34.45 9.17 -14.11
N GLY A 193 -34.44 9.55 -12.83
CA GLY A 193 -34.97 8.76 -11.71
C GLY A 193 -34.30 7.39 -11.48
N ALA A 194 -33.49 6.92 -12.43
CA ALA A 194 -32.73 5.69 -12.40
C ALA A 194 -31.39 5.92 -11.69
N THR A 195 -31.05 5.03 -10.76
CA THR A 195 -29.73 5.03 -10.13
C THR A 195 -28.68 4.65 -11.18
N GLN A 196 -27.70 5.53 -11.38
CA GLN A 196 -26.55 5.26 -12.25
C GLN A 196 -25.29 5.06 -11.41
N TYR A 197 -24.44 4.12 -11.83
CA TYR A 197 -23.11 3.94 -11.27
C TYR A 197 -22.07 4.55 -12.22
N VAL A 198 -21.21 5.38 -11.66
CA VAL A 198 -20.15 6.06 -12.39
C VAL A 198 -18.80 5.54 -11.97
N ASN A 199 -18.04 5.05 -12.95
CA ASN A 199 -16.66 4.68 -12.74
C ASN A 199 -15.81 5.93 -12.53
N ARG A 200 -14.90 5.85 -11.56
CA ARG A 200 -13.90 6.87 -11.29
C ARG A 200 -12.54 6.23 -11.33
N TYR A 201 -11.61 6.95 -11.91
CA TYR A 201 -10.23 6.56 -12.06
C TYR A 201 -9.37 7.63 -11.43
N PHE A 202 -8.17 7.22 -11.07
CA PHE A 202 -7.27 8.07 -10.36
C PHE A 202 -5.86 7.77 -10.80
N SER A 203 -5.14 8.81 -11.22
CA SER A 203 -3.79 8.64 -11.75
C SER A 203 -2.88 9.72 -11.21
N GLY A 204 -1.60 9.40 -11.11
CA GLY A 204 -0.63 10.28 -10.52
C GLY A 204 0.78 9.96 -10.98
N HIS A 205 1.62 10.97 -11.02
CA HIS A 205 3.07 10.78 -11.05
C HIS A 205 3.78 11.74 -10.06
N ARG A 206 4.93 11.31 -9.55
CA ARG A 206 5.73 12.04 -8.57
C ARG A 206 7.22 11.85 -8.86
N VAL A 207 7.96 12.95 -8.76
CA VAL A 207 9.42 12.97 -8.80
C VAL A 207 9.92 13.46 -7.45
N ASP A 208 10.80 12.69 -6.82
CA ASP A 208 11.53 13.06 -5.61
C ASP A 208 13.02 13.20 -5.94
N LEU A 209 13.66 14.22 -5.36
CA LEU A 209 15.07 14.54 -5.51
C LEU A 209 15.71 14.71 -4.13
N ASP A 210 16.71 13.87 -3.87
CA ASP A 210 17.59 13.96 -2.69
C ASP A 210 18.82 14.84 -3.02
N ILE A 211 18.94 16.02 -2.40
CA ILE A 211 20.10 16.90 -2.54
C ILE A 211 21.01 16.71 -1.32
N GLY A 212 21.98 15.80 -1.47
CA GLY A 212 22.85 15.36 -0.37
C GLY A 212 22.05 14.66 0.73
N ASN A 213 22.44 14.87 1.99
CA ASN A 213 21.72 14.33 3.16
C ASN A 213 20.80 15.38 3.83
N ALA A 214 20.73 16.59 3.28
CA ALA A 214 20.15 17.75 3.96
C ALA A 214 18.77 18.14 3.44
N LEU A 215 18.48 17.88 2.16
CA LEU A 215 17.26 18.35 1.52
C LEU A 215 16.62 17.27 0.65
N HIS A 216 15.34 17.05 0.88
CA HIS A 216 14.48 16.18 0.08
C HIS A 216 13.36 17.03 -0.51
N VAL A 217 13.29 17.11 -1.85
CA VAL A 217 12.24 17.86 -2.56
C VAL A 217 11.46 16.87 -3.39
N GLY A 218 10.13 16.91 -3.33
CA GLY A 218 9.32 16.10 -4.22
C GLY A 218 8.10 16.82 -4.75
N LEU A 219 7.89 16.67 -6.05
CA LEU A 219 6.81 17.29 -6.82
C LEU A 219 5.91 16.17 -7.35
N SER A 220 4.61 16.33 -7.18
CA SER A 220 3.61 15.35 -7.59
C SER A 220 2.42 16.01 -8.25
N GLU A 221 1.92 15.38 -9.31
CA GLU A 221 0.67 15.73 -9.97
C GLU A 221 -0.29 14.53 -9.88
N THR A 222 -1.55 14.81 -9.57
CA THR A 222 -2.62 13.80 -9.51
C THR A 222 -3.85 14.30 -10.24
N VAL A 223 -4.65 13.35 -10.73
CA VAL A 223 -5.92 13.63 -11.41
C VAL A 223 -6.93 12.55 -11.08
N ILE A 224 -8.12 12.97 -10.67
CA ILE A 224 -9.31 12.11 -10.57
C ILE A 224 -10.17 12.43 -11.78
N TYR A 225 -10.53 11.39 -12.53
CA TYR A 225 -11.35 11.52 -13.72
C TYR A 225 -12.39 10.39 -13.77
N GLY A 226 -13.42 10.59 -14.56
CA GLY A 226 -14.60 9.74 -14.59
C GLY A 226 -15.85 10.56 -14.82
N GLY A 227 -17.01 9.90 -14.79
CA GLY A 227 -18.27 10.54 -15.12
C GLY A 227 -19.24 9.60 -15.83
N PRO A 228 -20.52 9.98 -15.95
CA PRO A 228 -21.48 9.25 -16.77
C PRO A 228 -20.92 9.04 -18.19
N GLY A 229 -20.80 7.78 -18.62
CA GLY A 229 -20.29 7.44 -19.95
C GLY A 229 -18.77 7.62 -20.16
N ARG A 230 -18.00 8.02 -19.14
CA ARG A 230 -16.54 8.12 -19.23
C ARG A 230 -15.88 6.78 -18.87
N SER A 231 -15.01 6.32 -19.77
CA SER A 231 -14.18 5.12 -19.58
C SER A 231 -12.78 5.49 -19.08
N LEU A 232 -11.94 4.48 -18.86
CA LEU A 232 -10.52 4.69 -18.61
C LEU A 232 -9.89 5.42 -19.81
N GLU A 233 -9.24 6.54 -19.54
CA GLU A 233 -8.60 7.38 -20.54
C GLU A 233 -7.09 7.09 -20.54
N LEU A 234 -6.60 6.51 -21.64
CA LEU A 234 -5.25 5.96 -21.71
C LEU A 234 -4.14 7.00 -21.54
N TYR A 235 -4.42 8.27 -21.84
CA TYR A 235 -3.42 9.33 -21.70
C TYR A 235 -3.09 9.62 -20.22
N TYR A 236 -4.05 9.42 -19.30
CA TYR A 236 -3.79 9.50 -17.86
C TYR A 236 -2.99 8.30 -17.31
N LEU A 237 -2.79 7.25 -18.11
CA LEU A 237 -1.87 6.16 -17.78
C LEU A 237 -0.43 6.49 -18.13
N ASN A 238 -0.19 7.52 -18.97
CA ASN A 238 1.15 7.90 -19.38
C ASN A 238 1.74 8.88 -18.37
N PRO A 239 2.76 8.48 -17.60
CA PRO A 239 3.26 9.29 -16.51
C PRO A 239 4.22 10.39 -16.97
N LEU A 240 4.44 10.51 -18.29
CA LEU A 240 5.18 11.60 -18.94
C LEU A 240 4.25 12.73 -19.41
N VAL A 241 2.93 12.52 -19.36
CA VAL A 241 1.94 13.54 -19.69
C VAL A 241 1.70 14.40 -18.46
N TRP A 242 1.81 15.71 -18.65
CA TRP A 242 1.36 16.69 -17.66
C TRP A 242 -0.17 16.76 -17.69
N TYR A 243 -0.81 16.33 -16.62
CA TYR A 243 -2.26 16.15 -16.58
C TYR A 243 -2.99 17.49 -16.71
N HIS A 244 -2.44 18.55 -16.11
CA HIS A 244 -3.01 19.89 -16.24
C HIS A 244 -3.02 20.39 -17.70
N VAL A 245 -1.95 20.12 -18.45
CA VAL A 245 -1.86 20.50 -19.86
C VAL A 245 -2.83 19.66 -20.70
N ALA A 246 -2.95 18.37 -20.41
CA ALA A 246 -3.92 17.52 -21.08
C ALA A 246 -5.35 18.01 -20.85
N GLN A 247 -5.70 18.34 -19.60
CA GLN A 247 -7.02 18.86 -19.22
C GLN A 247 -7.36 20.18 -19.92
N LEU A 248 -6.39 21.09 -20.09
CA LEU A 248 -6.60 22.35 -20.80
C LEU A 248 -6.86 22.17 -22.30
N ASN A 249 -6.50 21.02 -22.86
CA ASN A 249 -6.73 20.69 -24.27
C ASN A 249 -8.01 19.86 -24.50
N GLU A 250 -8.68 19.43 -23.44
CA GLU A 250 -10.01 18.82 -23.52
C GLU A 250 -11.07 19.93 -23.49
N ASN A 251 -11.70 20.17 -24.65
CA ASN A 251 -12.84 21.09 -24.80
C ASN A 251 -14.14 20.50 -24.26
#